data_AF-A0AAU9XBL4-F1
#
_entry.id   AF-A0AAU9XBL4-F1
#
_cell.length_a   1.000
_cell.length_b   1.000
_cell.length_c   1.000
_cell.angle_alpha   90.00
_cell.angle_beta   90.00
_cell.angle_gamma   90.00
#
_symmetry.space_group_name_H-M   'P 1'
#
loop_
_entity.id
_entity.type
_entity.pdbx_description
1 polymer ?
#
loop_
_entity_poly.entity_id
_entity_poly.type
_entity_poly.pdbx_seq_one_letter_code
_entity_poly.pdbx_strand_id
1 'polypeptide(L)'
;MNSYSFQETRRNPQTARKVTFNLSLFSPMPSLKQEGSFSSALFNEPMSEIIRNLAKESEYIQGMVKGILDPNVFGGYTVQDAAYCFNAVDPYERAAEKMQEVGKPEFSLLYRTQSESFKSYNQYFLQTWRLQNTDSVAMGPAAATYVGYERALSQNDPKYLCNAMLPCAMLWPWITDQLIASVDKNPYHIWFKDKKKKTTSERFSSFFSAASLLNESLVIFRRYGMLRSFVVTARKVTFHLIFFSPVTYDEQDGSLSSCLSNERIYGPGLPDVISFPQVPSLKPGESFCSALFNAPKSERIRNLAKESTFFQSMVKGSLNPKVYGGYMVQDAAYCFNAVDSYERAAEKMQEVGKPEFSLFYRTQSEKFKGYNKDFLEKWRLRNSDSVAMEPAAATYVGYERALSQNDPKYLCIAMLPCKMLWPWIADQLIDSVDKNNPYYFWFDENKPRPGHKSDLERFVDRVFVQVEPEEQQKCLSIFQEGLVNELNFFRSACNQTLIYYSSFQE
;
A
#
# COMPACT_ATOMS: atom_id res chain seq x y z
N MET A 1 -21.84 1.23 -35.69
CA MET A 1 -20.44 1.41 -36.11
C MET A 1 -20.21 2.88 -36.37
N ASN A 2 -19.43 3.56 -35.54
CA ASN A 2 -18.84 4.86 -35.85
C ASN A 2 -17.48 4.89 -35.14
N SER A 3 -16.41 4.91 -35.93
CA SER A 3 -15.02 4.87 -35.49
C SER A 3 -14.51 6.29 -35.23
N TYR A 4 -13.84 6.50 -34.09
CA TYR A 4 -13.06 7.71 -33.85
C TYR A 4 -11.57 7.39 -33.95
N SER A 5 -10.90 8.04 -34.90
CA SER A 5 -9.46 8.03 -35.08
C SER A 5 -8.85 9.17 -34.26
N PHE A 6 -7.83 8.87 -33.44
CA PHE A 6 -6.96 9.87 -32.85
C PHE A 6 -5.67 9.94 -33.67
N GLN A 7 -5.42 11.08 -34.32
CA GLN A 7 -4.10 11.43 -34.81
C GLN A 7 -3.32 12.13 -33.69
N GLU A 8 -2.27 11.48 -33.19
CA GLU A 8 -1.27 12.13 -32.34
C GLU A 8 -0.34 13.00 -33.20
N THR A 9 -0.36 14.31 -32.96
CA THR A 9 0.79 15.17 -33.31
C THR A 9 1.54 15.53 -32.04
N ARG A 10 2.74 14.96 -31.87
CA ARG A 10 3.72 15.34 -30.84
C ARG A 10 4.01 16.85 -30.92
N ARG A 11 3.76 17.62 -29.84
CA ARG A 11 4.47 18.88 -29.53
C ARG A 11 4.17 19.38 -28.09
N ASN A 12 5.23 19.42 -27.29
CA ASN A 12 5.58 20.26 -26.12
C ASN A 12 4.52 20.56 -25.00
N PRO A 13 4.70 20.09 -23.75
CA PRO A 13 3.73 20.22 -22.65
C PRO A 13 3.73 21.54 -21.85
N GLN A 14 4.46 22.59 -22.25
CA GLN A 14 4.66 23.79 -21.40
C GLN A 14 3.80 25.03 -21.70
N THR A 15 2.89 25.01 -22.67
CA THR A 15 1.99 26.15 -22.90
C THR A 15 0.60 25.90 -22.32
N ALA A 16 0.27 26.63 -21.25
CA ALA A 16 -1.09 26.72 -20.73
C ALA A 16 -2.04 27.18 -21.85
N ARG A 17 -2.82 26.25 -22.41
CA ARG A 17 -3.94 26.62 -23.25
C ARG A 17 -4.99 27.28 -22.37
N LYS A 18 -5.40 28.49 -22.74
CA LYS A 18 -6.66 29.09 -22.29
C LYS A 18 -7.78 28.17 -22.77
N VAL A 19 -8.19 27.23 -21.93
CA VAL A 19 -9.33 26.35 -22.22
C VAL A 19 -10.56 27.25 -22.20
N THR A 20 -11.00 27.66 -23.39
CA THR A 20 -12.24 28.42 -23.54
C THR A 20 -13.35 27.40 -23.61
N PHE A 21 -14.11 27.25 -22.52
CA PHE A 21 -15.28 26.38 -22.49
C PHE A 21 -16.39 27.03 -23.32
N ASN A 22 -16.65 26.49 -24.51
CA ASN A 22 -17.91 26.75 -25.20
C ASN A 22 -19.00 25.94 -24.49
N LEU A 23 -19.67 26.57 -23.51
CA LEU A 23 -20.82 26.00 -22.78
C LEU A 23 -22.11 25.96 -23.64
N SER A 24 -21.99 25.94 -24.97
CA SER A 24 -23.12 26.06 -25.91
C SER A 24 -23.87 24.74 -26.17
N LEU A 25 -23.71 23.73 -25.32
CA LEU A 25 -24.38 22.42 -25.45
C LEU A 25 -25.05 21.93 -24.15
N PHE A 26 -25.34 22.83 -23.21
CA PHE A 26 -26.31 22.51 -22.17
C PHE A 26 -27.71 22.77 -22.72
N SER A 27 -28.48 21.71 -22.94
CA SER A 27 -29.94 21.81 -22.99
C SER A 27 -30.43 22.68 -21.84
N PRO A 28 -31.51 23.48 -22.00
CA PRO A 28 -32.05 24.26 -20.90
C PRO A 28 -32.25 23.33 -19.70
N MET A 29 -31.62 23.67 -18.57
CA MET A 29 -31.76 22.94 -17.31
C MET A 29 -33.24 22.63 -17.09
N PRO A 30 -33.63 21.36 -16.87
CA PRO A 30 -34.99 21.04 -16.47
C PRO A 30 -35.34 21.93 -15.29
N SER A 31 -36.49 22.60 -15.33
CA SER A 31 -37.00 23.33 -14.17
C SER A 31 -36.89 22.42 -12.95
N LEU A 32 -36.18 22.84 -11.90
CA LEU A 32 -36.06 22.14 -10.62
C LEU A 32 -37.47 21.84 -10.07
N LYS A 33 -38.04 20.71 -10.49
CA LYS A 33 -39.37 20.22 -10.13
C LYS A 33 -39.30 19.01 -9.20
N GLN A 34 -38.12 18.59 -8.78
CA GLN A 34 -37.94 17.49 -7.83
C GLN A 34 -37.52 18.04 -6.47
N GLU A 35 -38.22 17.60 -5.43
CA GLU A 35 -37.82 17.75 -4.03
C GLU A 35 -36.41 17.16 -3.83
N GLY A 36 -35.39 18.01 -3.78
CA GLY A 36 -33.98 17.59 -3.66
C GLY A 36 -33.00 18.75 -3.65
N SER A 37 -31.77 18.51 -3.16
CA SER A 37 -30.69 19.50 -3.19
C SER A 37 -30.13 19.67 -4.62
N PHE A 38 -29.47 20.81 -4.88
CA PHE A 38 -28.76 21.05 -6.14
C PHE A 38 -27.73 19.95 -6.46
N SER A 39 -27.00 19.48 -5.44
CA SER A 39 -26.05 18.37 -5.58
C SER A 39 -26.73 17.06 -5.99
N SER A 40 -27.90 16.75 -5.43
CA SER A 40 -28.69 15.58 -5.84
C SER A 40 -29.20 15.72 -7.27
N ALA A 41 -29.62 16.92 -7.68
CA ALA A 41 -30.04 17.18 -9.06
C ALA A 41 -28.90 16.98 -10.06
N LEU A 42 -27.69 17.47 -9.77
CA LEU A 42 -26.49 17.23 -10.59
C LEU A 42 -26.11 15.76 -10.65
N PHE A 43 -26.18 15.07 -9.50
CA PHE A 43 -25.81 13.66 -9.43
C PHE A 43 -26.80 12.78 -10.21
N ASN A 44 -28.10 13.11 -10.21
CA ASN A 44 -29.18 12.40 -10.90
C ASN A 44 -29.48 12.90 -12.32
N GLU A 45 -28.66 13.80 -12.86
CA GLU A 45 -28.76 14.20 -14.26
C GLU A 45 -28.48 12.98 -15.17
N PRO A 46 -29.22 12.77 -16.28
CA PRO A 46 -29.12 11.56 -17.10
C PRO A 46 -27.69 11.12 -17.49
N MET A 47 -26.81 12.06 -17.84
CA MET A 47 -25.41 11.73 -18.14
C MET A 47 -24.65 11.30 -16.89
N SER A 48 -24.84 12.00 -15.76
CA SER A 48 -24.29 11.58 -14.46
C SER A 48 -24.76 10.17 -14.07
N GLU A 49 -26.01 9.81 -14.37
CA GLU A 49 -26.55 8.48 -14.12
C GLU A 49 -25.84 7.40 -14.94
N ILE A 50 -25.58 7.66 -16.22
CA ILE A 50 -24.82 6.77 -17.09
C ILE A 50 -23.40 6.60 -16.53
N ILE A 51 -22.71 7.70 -16.22
CA ILE A 51 -21.30 7.67 -15.76
C ILE A 51 -21.17 6.91 -14.43
N ARG A 52 -22.03 7.18 -13.44
CA ARG A 52 -21.94 6.49 -12.13
C ARG A 52 -22.27 5.00 -12.26
N ASN A 53 -23.18 4.62 -13.14
CA ASN A 53 -23.46 3.20 -13.42
C ASN A 53 -22.27 2.53 -14.12
N LEU A 54 -21.64 3.18 -15.09
CA LEU A 54 -20.40 2.68 -15.71
C LEU A 54 -19.28 2.49 -14.66
N ALA A 55 -19.12 3.42 -13.72
CA ALA A 55 -18.16 3.26 -12.64
C ALA A 55 -18.49 2.04 -11.74
N LYS A 56 -19.77 1.88 -11.36
CA LYS A 56 -20.27 0.74 -10.58
C LYS A 56 -20.06 -0.59 -11.32
N GLU A 57 -20.24 -0.61 -12.63
CA GLU A 57 -20.14 -1.79 -13.50
C GLU A 57 -18.71 -2.10 -13.94
N SER A 58 -17.75 -1.23 -13.64
CA SER A 58 -16.34 -1.44 -13.99
C SER A 58 -15.81 -2.75 -13.43
N GLU A 59 -14.86 -3.36 -14.15
CA GLU A 59 -14.19 -4.60 -13.75
C GLU A 59 -13.57 -4.51 -12.36
N TYR A 60 -13.06 -3.33 -12.00
CA TYR A 60 -12.51 -3.07 -10.68
C TYR A 60 -13.57 -3.25 -9.58
N ILE A 61 -14.70 -2.54 -9.69
CA ILE A 61 -15.77 -2.60 -8.68
C ILE A 61 -16.42 -3.99 -8.67
N GLN A 62 -16.74 -4.53 -9.84
CA GLN A 62 -17.38 -5.84 -9.94
C GLN A 62 -16.44 -6.97 -9.50
N GLY A 63 -15.13 -6.85 -9.74
CA GLY A 63 -14.12 -7.76 -9.20
C GLY A 63 -14.09 -7.75 -7.68
N MET A 64 -14.14 -6.57 -7.05
CA MET A 64 -14.25 -6.47 -5.58
C MET A 64 -15.56 -7.08 -5.07
N VAL A 65 -16.68 -6.85 -5.75
CA VAL A 65 -17.99 -7.40 -5.36
C VAL A 65 -17.97 -8.93 -5.40
N LYS A 66 -17.43 -9.50 -6.48
CA LYS A 66 -17.31 -10.95 -6.65
C LYS A 66 -16.23 -11.57 -5.75
N GLY A 67 -15.37 -10.76 -5.13
CA GLY A 67 -14.27 -11.25 -4.32
C GLY A 67 -13.08 -11.78 -5.12
N ILE A 68 -13.02 -11.52 -6.43
CA ILE A 68 -12.03 -12.10 -7.35
C ILE A 68 -11.01 -11.09 -7.88
N LEU A 69 -11.14 -9.81 -7.50
CA LEU A 69 -10.16 -8.81 -7.93
C LEU A 69 -8.76 -9.21 -7.46
N ASP A 70 -7.75 -9.05 -8.31
CA ASP A 70 -6.35 -9.21 -7.93
C ASP A 70 -5.98 -8.18 -6.84
N PRO A 71 -5.54 -8.61 -5.65
CA PRO A 71 -5.10 -7.74 -4.56
C PRO A 71 -3.99 -6.74 -4.97
N ASN A 72 -3.17 -7.05 -5.97
CA ASN A 72 -2.20 -6.11 -6.51
C ASN A 72 -2.86 -4.98 -7.30
N VAL A 73 -3.94 -5.26 -8.03
CA VAL A 73 -4.71 -4.23 -8.73
C VAL A 73 -5.39 -3.31 -7.71
N PHE A 74 -5.95 -3.88 -6.64
CA PHE A 74 -6.48 -3.11 -5.52
C PHE A 74 -5.40 -2.23 -4.85
N GLY A 75 -4.22 -2.81 -4.60
CA GLY A 75 -3.09 -2.12 -3.99
C GLY A 75 -2.58 -0.97 -4.84
N GLY A 76 -2.29 -1.21 -6.12
CA GLY A 76 -1.85 -0.20 -7.06
C GLY A 76 -2.85 0.96 -7.22
N TYR A 77 -4.16 0.66 -7.28
CA TYR A 77 -5.19 1.70 -7.26
C TYR A 77 -5.17 2.52 -5.97
N THR A 78 -5.03 1.87 -4.81
CA THR A 78 -5.09 2.57 -3.52
C THR A 78 -3.86 3.44 -3.28
N VAL A 79 -2.67 2.99 -3.72
CA VAL A 79 -1.46 3.82 -3.74
C VAL A 79 -1.63 5.01 -4.70
N GLN A 80 -2.29 4.80 -5.84
CA GLN A 80 -2.64 5.89 -6.76
C GLN A 80 -3.62 6.92 -6.17
N ASP A 81 -4.59 6.47 -5.37
CA ASP A 81 -5.53 7.34 -4.61
C ASP A 81 -4.77 8.20 -3.58
N ALA A 82 -3.72 7.66 -2.96
CA ALA A 82 -2.83 8.43 -2.10
C ALA A 82 -2.14 9.56 -2.86
N ALA A 83 -1.60 9.29 -4.05
CA ALA A 83 -0.98 10.33 -4.89
C ALA A 83 -1.96 11.46 -5.25
N TYR A 84 -3.22 11.12 -5.56
CA TYR A 84 -4.28 12.11 -5.76
C TYR A 84 -4.47 12.97 -4.50
N CYS A 85 -4.66 12.35 -3.34
CA CYS A 85 -4.89 13.04 -2.07
C CYS A 85 -3.71 13.92 -1.64
N PHE A 86 -2.47 13.48 -1.87
CA PHE A 86 -1.25 14.27 -1.64
C PHE A 86 -1.27 15.57 -2.46
N ASN A 87 -1.69 15.49 -3.72
CA ASN A 87 -1.65 16.63 -4.64
C ASN A 87 -2.93 17.47 -4.64
N ALA A 88 -4.01 16.98 -4.01
CA ALA A 88 -5.25 17.70 -3.84
C ALA A 88 -5.11 18.81 -2.78
N VAL A 89 -4.20 18.70 -1.81
CA VAL A 89 -4.01 19.70 -0.73
C VAL A 89 -3.84 21.13 -1.29
N ASP A 90 -2.84 21.38 -2.14
CA ASP A 90 -2.54 22.75 -2.60
C ASP A 90 -3.67 23.41 -3.41
N PRO A 91 -4.40 22.72 -4.32
CA PRO A 91 -5.57 23.30 -4.95
C PRO A 91 -6.60 23.83 -3.96
N TYR A 92 -6.93 23.08 -2.91
CA TYR A 92 -7.93 23.50 -1.92
C TYR A 92 -7.41 24.63 -1.01
N GLU A 93 -6.14 24.61 -0.59
CA GLU A 93 -5.56 25.73 0.18
C GLU A 93 -5.58 27.04 -0.60
N ARG A 94 -5.12 27.01 -1.87
CA ARG A 94 -5.14 28.20 -2.73
C ARG A 94 -6.54 28.71 -3.00
N ALA A 95 -7.50 27.79 -3.21
CA ALA A 95 -8.89 28.18 -3.37
C ALA A 95 -9.42 28.83 -2.09
N ALA A 96 -9.03 28.34 -0.91
CA ALA A 96 -9.45 28.92 0.35
C ALA A 96 -8.96 30.36 0.52
N GLU A 97 -7.67 30.59 0.25
CA GLU A 97 -7.06 31.92 0.30
C GLU A 97 -7.76 32.90 -0.64
N LYS A 98 -7.97 32.51 -1.89
CA LYS A 98 -8.67 33.36 -2.86
C LYS A 98 -10.11 33.66 -2.45
N MET A 99 -10.83 32.66 -1.94
CA MET A 99 -12.21 32.88 -1.49
C MET A 99 -12.26 33.78 -0.24
N GLN A 100 -11.23 33.74 0.61
CA GLN A 100 -11.07 34.71 1.69
C GLN A 100 -10.87 36.14 1.13
N GLU A 101 -10.00 36.31 0.15
CA GLU A 101 -9.69 37.62 -0.48
C GLU A 101 -10.90 38.25 -1.15
N VAL A 102 -11.73 37.46 -1.84
CA VAL A 102 -12.94 37.96 -2.52
C VAL A 102 -14.16 38.08 -1.61
N GLY A 103 -13.98 37.99 -0.29
CA GLY A 103 -15.06 38.18 0.70
C GLY A 103 -16.09 37.04 0.72
N LYS A 104 -15.65 35.81 0.49
CA LYS A 104 -16.45 34.57 0.52
C LYS A 104 -15.94 33.59 1.58
N PRO A 105 -16.01 33.97 2.87
CA PRO A 105 -15.44 33.19 3.98
C PRO A 105 -16.05 31.78 4.11
N GLU A 106 -17.28 31.57 3.67
CA GLU A 106 -17.95 30.27 3.67
C GLU A 106 -17.27 29.26 2.74
N PHE A 107 -16.84 29.70 1.55
CA PHE A 107 -16.05 28.87 0.63
C PHE A 107 -14.61 28.70 1.11
N SER A 108 -14.04 29.74 1.74
CA SER A 108 -12.72 29.65 2.36
C SER A 108 -12.68 28.56 3.43
N LEU A 109 -13.65 28.59 4.35
CA LEU A 109 -13.78 27.58 5.40
C LEU A 109 -13.96 26.17 4.82
N LEU A 110 -14.86 26.03 3.84
CA LEU A 110 -15.09 24.77 3.11
C LEU A 110 -13.79 24.17 2.58
N TYR A 111 -12.99 24.95 1.87
CA TYR A 111 -11.77 24.47 1.23
C TYR A 111 -10.64 24.21 2.24
N ARG A 112 -10.54 24.98 3.33
CA ARG A 112 -9.63 24.66 4.44
C ARG A 112 -9.99 23.34 5.09
N THR A 113 -11.26 23.13 5.44
CA THR A 113 -11.73 21.86 6.03
C THR A 113 -11.45 20.68 5.10
N GLN A 114 -11.65 20.84 3.79
CA GLN A 114 -11.33 19.80 2.82
C GLN A 114 -9.82 19.54 2.71
N SER A 115 -8.99 20.58 2.69
CA SER A 115 -7.52 20.44 2.72
C SER A 115 -7.05 19.67 3.97
N GLU A 116 -7.55 20.03 5.16
CA GLU A 116 -7.22 19.33 6.41
C GLU A 116 -7.70 17.88 6.42
N SER A 117 -8.84 17.59 5.79
CA SER A 117 -9.28 16.20 5.58
C SER A 117 -8.31 15.44 4.68
N PHE A 118 -7.74 16.07 3.64
CA PHE A 118 -6.73 15.41 2.81
C PHE A 118 -5.42 15.22 3.59
N LYS A 119 -4.93 16.21 4.33
CA LYS A 119 -3.73 16.06 5.19
C LYS A 119 -3.87 14.91 6.19
N SER A 120 -5.02 14.81 6.85
CA SER A 120 -5.32 13.72 7.78
C SER A 120 -5.32 12.36 7.07
N TYR A 121 -5.92 12.30 5.89
CA TYR A 121 -5.98 11.08 5.09
C TYR A 121 -4.61 10.69 4.50
N ASN A 122 -3.76 11.68 4.22
CA ASN A 122 -2.39 11.47 3.77
C ASN A 122 -1.57 10.74 4.85
N GLN A 123 -1.69 11.13 6.11
CA GLN A 123 -1.03 10.42 7.23
C GLN A 123 -1.49 8.96 7.33
N TYR A 124 -2.79 8.70 7.14
CA TYR A 124 -3.31 7.34 7.08
C TYR A 124 -2.69 6.51 5.95
N PHE A 125 -2.51 7.09 4.76
CA PHE A 125 -1.88 6.39 3.64
C PHE A 125 -0.40 6.10 3.89
N LEU A 126 0.37 7.07 4.40
CA LEU A 126 1.78 6.89 4.73
C LEU A 126 1.96 5.71 5.69
N GLN A 127 1.12 5.63 6.72
CA GLN A 127 1.15 4.54 7.68
C GLN A 127 0.66 3.22 7.08
N THR A 128 -0.50 3.18 6.43
CA THR A 128 -1.13 1.93 5.96
C THR A 128 -0.34 1.28 4.83
N TRP A 129 0.21 2.07 3.91
CA TRP A 129 0.94 1.60 2.74
C TRP A 129 2.45 1.74 2.88
N ARG A 130 2.93 2.08 4.08
CA ARG A 130 4.35 2.18 4.43
C ARG A 130 5.10 3.10 3.48
N LEU A 131 4.50 4.21 3.09
CA LEU A 131 5.13 5.19 2.21
C LEU A 131 5.95 6.17 3.04
N GLN A 132 7.15 6.50 2.57
CA GLN A 132 8.06 7.42 3.25
C GLN A 132 7.48 8.83 3.38
N ASN A 133 6.91 9.37 2.30
CA ASN A 133 6.30 10.69 2.26
C ASN A 133 5.37 10.84 1.03
N THR A 134 4.87 12.05 0.80
CA THR A 134 3.96 12.35 -0.30
C THR A 134 4.59 12.22 -1.69
N ASP A 135 5.92 12.29 -1.78
CA ASP A 135 6.66 12.16 -3.03
C ASP A 135 6.96 10.70 -3.39
N SER A 136 6.73 9.74 -2.48
CA SER A 136 6.95 8.31 -2.69
C SER A 136 6.21 7.70 -3.89
N VAL A 137 5.15 8.36 -4.37
CA VAL A 137 4.24 7.79 -5.38
C VAL A 137 4.24 8.62 -6.66
N ALA A 138 4.34 7.93 -7.80
CA ALA A 138 4.14 8.50 -9.12
C ALA A 138 2.65 8.60 -9.44
N MET A 139 2.21 9.77 -9.91
CA MET A 139 0.81 9.99 -10.27
C MET A 139 0.52 9.47 -11.67
N GLY A 140 -0.47 8.57 -11.79
CA GLY A 140 -0.97 8.06 -13.06
C GLY A 140 -1.82 9.07 -13.82
N PRO A 141 -2.07 8.84 -15.13
CA PRO A 141 -2.70 9.81 -16.02
C PRO A 141 -4.11 10.28 -15.59
N ALA A 142 -4.93 9.36 -15.06
CA ALA A 142 -6.27 9.69 -14.60
C ALA A 142 -6.25 10.64 -13.38
N ALA A 143 -5.42 10.32 -12.38
CA ALA A 143 -5.23 11.18 -11.22
C ALA A 143 -4.61 12.54 -11.61
N ALA A 144 -3.63 12.54 -12.51
CA ALA A 144 -3.01 13.76 -13.02
C ALA A 144 -4.01 14.68 -13.74
N THR A 145 -4.91 14.09 -14.53
CA THR A 145 -5.98 14.83 -15.20
C THR A 145 -6.92 15.45 -14.18
N TYR A 146 -7.33 14.69 -13.15
CA TYR A 146 -8.26 15.18 -12.14
C TYR A 146 -7.64 16.28 -11.26
N VAL A 147 -6.43 16.07 -10.73
CA VAL A 147 -5.68 17.10 -9.98
C VAL A 147 -5.43 18.33 -10.84
N GLY A 148 -5.10 18.14 -12.13
CA GLY A 148 -4.91 19.23 -13.08
C GLY A 148 -6.18 20.07 -13.25
N TYR A 149 -7.33 19.41 -13.34
CA TYR A 149 -8.64 20.08 -13.40
C TYR A 149 -8.96 20.87 -12.12
N GLU A 150 -8.77 20.27 -10.94
CA GLU A 150 -8.96 20.95 -9.65
C GLU A 150 -8.03 22.15 -9.48
N ARG A 151 -6.76 22.01 -9.90
CA ARG A 151 -5.77 23.10 -9.90
C ARG A 151 -6.17 24.22 -10.85
N ALA A 152 -6.70 23.90 -12.03
CA ALA A 152 -7.18 24.91 -12.95
C ALA A 152 -8.39 25.69 -12.39
N LEU A 153 -9.31 25.01 -11.69
CA LEU A 153 -10.43 25.64 -11.03
C LEU A 153 -10.00 26.52 -9.86
N SER A 154 -9.13 26.02 -8.97
CA SER A 154 -8.62 26.83 -7.85
C SER A 154 -7.89 28.09 -8.31
N GLN A 155 -7.28 28.03 -9.50
CA GLN A 155 -6.61 29.17 -10.10
C GLN A 155 -7.57 30.18 -10.74
N ASN A 156 -8.50 29.70 -11.55
CA ASN A 156 -9.25 30.56 -12.46
C ASN A 156 -10.68 30.85 -12.00
N ASP A 157 -11.34 29.90 -11.33
CA ASP A 157 -12.71 30.08 -10.85
C ASP A 157 -12.96 29.25 -9.58
N PRO A 158 -12.36 29.63 -8.44
CA PRO A 158 -12.32 28.81 -7.23
C PRO A 158 -13.71 28.54 -6.64
N LYS A 159 -14.75 29.31 -6.98
CA LYS A 159 -16.13 29.06 -6.54
C LYS A 159 -16.71 27.76 -7.10
N TYR A 160 -16.17 27.23 -8.21
CA TYR A 160 -16.62 25.99 -8.83
C TYR A 160 -15.82 24.76 -8.40
N LEU A 161 -14.75 24.92 -7.60
CA LEU A 161 -13.97 23.78 -7.11
C LEU A 161 -14.84 22.83 -6.26
N CYS A 162 -15.80 23.35 -5.50
CA CYS A 162 -16.76 22.51 -4.76
C CYS A 162 -17.59 21.60 -5.68
N ASN A 163 -17.91 22.02 -6.91
CA ASN A 163 -18.63 21.19 -7.88
C ASN A 163 -17.75 20.05 -8.41
N ALA A 164 -16.44 20.30 -8.59
CA ALA A 164 -15.49 19.28 -9.03
C ALA A 164 -15.28 18.17 -7.98
N MET A 165 -15.53 18.46 -6.70
CA MET A 165 -15.46 17.50 -5.59
C MET A 165 -16.72 16.65 -5.44
N LEU A 166 -17.89 17.12 -5.90
CA LEU A 166 -19.15 16.41 -5.72
C LEU A 166 -19.14 14.97 -6.24
N PRO A 167 -18.59 14.66 -7.45
CA PRO A 167 -18.54 13.30 -7.95
C PRO A 167 -17.83 12.34 -6.98
N CYS A 168 -16.63 12.66 -6.49
CA CYS A 168 -15.91 11.76 -5.60
C CYS A 168 -16.64 11.60 -4.25
N ALA A 169 -17.25 12.67 -3.75
CA ALA A 169 -17.90 12.67 -2.44
C ALA A 169 -19.25 11.93 -2.45
N MET A 170 -19.94 11.86 -3.59
CA MET A 170 -21.24 11.21 -3.74
C MET A 170 -21.14 9.79 -4.33
N LEU A 171 -20.18 9.55 -5.23
CA LEU A 171 -20.06 8.28 -5.94
C LEU A 171 -19.71 7.13 -5.01
N TRP A 172 -18.72 7.28 -4.13
CA TRP A 172 -18.28 6.18 -3.26
C TRP A 172 -19.35 5.72 -2.27
N PRO A 173 -20.04 6.62 -1.53
CA PRO A 173 -21.16 6.21 -0.69
C PRO A 173 -22.28 5.56 -1.51
N TRP A 174 -22.64 6.13 -2.66
CA TRP A 174 -23.68 5.57 -3.51
C TRP A 174 -23.32 4.16 -4.00
N ILE A 175 -22.13 3.93 -4.56
CA ILE A 175 -21.66 2.58 -4.95
C ILE A 175 -21.73 1.63 -3.76
N THR A 176 -21.33 2.09 -2.58
CA THR A 176 -21.32 1.28 -1.37
C THR A 176 -22.73 0.88 -0.96
N ASP A 177 -23.68 1.82 -0.92
CA ASP A 177 -25.07 1.53 -0.56
C ASP A 177 -25.73 0.55 -1.53
N GLN A 178 -25.38 0.62 -2.82
CA GLN A 178 -25.89 -0.31 -3.84
C GLN A 178 -25.34 -1.74 -3.67
N LEU A 179 -24.11 -1.90 -3.19
CA LEU A 179 -23.36 -3.16 -3.32
C LEU A 179 -22.97 -3.82 -2.00
N ILE A 180 -23.06 -3.13 -0.86
CA ILE A 180 -22.51 -3.65 0.41
C ILE A 180 -23.17 -4.95 0.87
N ALA A 181 -24.46 -5.16 0.54
CA ALA A 181 -25.16 -6.41 0.85
C ALA A 181 -24.58 -7.61 0.09
N SER A 182 -23.92 -7.38 -1.05
CA SER A 182 -23.34 -8.41 -1.90
C SER A 182 -21.91 -8.80 -1.52
N VAL A 183 -21.28 -8.13 -0.54
CA VAL A 183 -19.84 -8.30 -0.25
C VAL A 183 -19.52 -8.86 1.12
N ASP A 184 -20.50 -9.13 1.98
CA ASP A 184 -20.30 -9.39 3.44
C ASP A 184 -19.31 -10.53 3.78
N LYS A 185 -19.03 -11.44 2.84
CA LYS A 185 -18.14 -12.59 3.04
C LYS A 185 -16.85 -12.57 2.20
N ASN A 186 -16.62 -11.52 1.42
CA ASN A 186 -15.43 -11.43 0.56
C ASN A 186 -14.32 -10.57 1.21
N PRO A 187 -13.05 -10.68 0.79
CA PRO A 187 -11.94 -9.96 1.44
C PRO A 187 -12.02 -8.43 1.29
N TYR A 188 -12.79 -7.93 0.32
CA TYR A 188 -12.98 -6.50 0.07
C TYR A 188 -14.09 -5.86 0.92
N HIS A 189 -14.85 -6.65 1.70
CA HIS A 189 -15.98 -6.14 2.51
C HIS A 189 -15.57 -5.02 3.48
N ILE A 190 -14.34 -5.05 4.01
CA ILE A 190 -13.81 -4.02 4.92
C ILE A 190 -13.74 -2.68 4.19
N TRP A 191 -13.34 -2.67 2.92
CA TRP A 191 -13.30 -1.44 2.12
C TRP A 191 -14.71 -0.83 1.97
N PHE A 192 -15.72 -1.65 1.68
CA PHE A 192 -17.11 -1.18 1.60
C PHE A 192 -17.61 -0.68 2.97
N LYS A 193 -17.29 -1.37 4.07
CA LYS A 193 -17.64 -0.91 5.43
C LYS A 193 -16.97 0.44 5.77
N ASP A 194 -15.71 0.63 5.40
CA ASP A 194 -14.98 1.89 5.60
C ASP A 194 -15.60 3.05 4.80
N LYS A 195 -16.06 2.79 3.57
CA LYS A 195 -16.74 3.80 2.74
C LYS A 195 -18.17 4.07 3.23
N LYS A 196 -18.88 3.07 3.77
CA LYS A 196 -20.21 3.24 4.37
C LYS A 196 -20.19 4.09 5.63
N LYS A 197 -19.23 3.87 6.54
CA LYS A 197 -19.08 4.66 7.77
C LYS A 197 -18.87 6.16 7.49
N LYS A 198 -18.38 6.50 6.30
CA LYS A 198 -18.23 7.89 5.83
C LYS A 198 -19.50 8.34 5.09
N THR A 199 -20.69 8.14 5.65
CA THR A 199 -21.94 8.49 4.96
C THR A 199 -21.96 9.97 4.60
N THR A 200 -22.56 10.23 3.44
CA THR A 200 -22.83 11.54 2.87
C THR A 200 -23.53 12.47 3.86
N SER A 201 -24.31 11.96 4.81
CA SER A 201 -24.96 12.83 5.81
C SER A 201 -23.98 13.43 6.81
N GLU A 202 -22.93 12.76 7.27
CA GLU A 202 -22.00 13.38 8.24
C GLU A 202 -21.04 14.37 7.56
N ARG A 203 -20.56 14.03 6.36
CA ARG A 203 -19.72 14.91 5.55
C ARG A 203 -20.49 16.09 4.96
N PHE A 204 -21.75 15.91 4.53
CA PHE A 204 -22.51 17.00 3.89
C PHE A 204 -23.58 17.64 4.76
N SER A 205 -24.13 17.00 5.80
CA SER A 205 -25.05 17.72 6.71
C SER A 205 -24.29 18.78 7.51
N SER A 206 -23.05 18.53 7.92
CA SER A 206 -22.18 19.56 8.48
C SER A 206 -21.89 20.67 7.45
N PHE A 207 -21.59 20.31 6.20
CA PHE A 207 -21.30 21.28 5.12
C PHE A 207 -22.52 22.12 4.72
N PHE A 208 -23.70 21.53 4.55
CA PHE A 208 -24.91 22.25 4.13
C PHE A 208 -25.68 22.89 5.28
N SER A 209 -25.47 22.46 6.53
CA SER A 209 -25.92 23.21 7.70
C SER A 209 -25.12 24.51 7.85
N ALA A 210 -23.82 24.49 7.59
CA ALA A 210 -23.02 25.71 7.41
C ALA A 210 -23.47 26.50 6.17
N ALA A 211 -23.91 25.80 5.13
CA ALA A 211 -24.52 26.38 3.93
C ALA A 211 -26.01 26.76 4.06
N SER A 212 -26.55 26.85 5.28
CA SER A 212 -27.71 27.73 5.50
C SER A 212 -27.40 29.19 5.09
N LEU A 213 -26.12 29.53 4.87
CA LEU A 213 -25.60 30.71 4.18
C LEU A 213 -25.60 30.64 2.64
N LEU A 214 -25.70 29.46 1.99
CA LEU A 214 -25.94 29.34 0.53
C LEU A 214 -27.38 29.73 0.14
N ASN A 215 -28.23 30.11 1.09
CA ASN A 215 -29.43 30.87 0.77
C ASN A 215 -29.05 32.18 0.03
N GLU A 216 -27.84 32.71 0.23
CA GLU A 216 -27.31 33.80 -0.59
C GLU A 216 -26.88 33.40 -2.01
N SER A 217 -26.54 32.13 -2.26
CA SER A 217 -26.31 31.66 -3.63
C SER A 217 -27.63 31.53 -4.40
N LEU A 218 -28.70 31.13 -3.72
CA LEU A 218 -30.06 31.27 -4.25
C LEU A 218 -30.44 32.74 -4.44
N VAL A 219 -29.99 33.68 -3.59
CA VAL A 219 -30.18 35.14 -3.79
C VAL A 219 -29.34 35.68 -4.95
N ILE A 220 -28.14 35.17 -5.19
CA ILE A 220 -27.32 35.52 -6.37
C ILE A 220 -28.01 35.01 -7.64
N PHE A 221 -28.58 33.80 -7.65
CA PHE A 221 -29.43 33.32 -8.75
C PHE A 221 -30.74 34.12 -8.89
N ARG A 222 -31.35 34.59 -7.79
CA ARG A 222 -32.50 35.53 -7.80
C ARG A 222 -32.15 36.89 -8.42
N ARG A 223 -30.91 37.37 -8.26
CA ARG A 223 -30.44 38.66 -8.79
C ARG A 223 -30.20 38.65 -10.31
N TYR A 224 -30.08 37.46 -10.92
CA TYR A 224 -29.89 37.27 -12.38
C TYR A 224 -31.15 36.79 -13.14
N GLY A 225 -32.34 36.90 -12.54
CA GLY A 225 -33.60 36.99 -13.32
C GLY A 225 -34.13 35.69 -13.94
N MET A 226 -34.19 34.58 -13.20
CA MET A 226 -34.97 33.40 -13.62
C MET A 226 -36.06 33.01 -12.63
N LEU A 227 -37.29 33.25 -13.11
CA LEU A 227 -38.64 32.84 -12.69
C LEU A 227 -39.18 33.10 -11.27
N ARG A 228 -40.39 33.66 -11.31
CA ARG A 228 -41.30 34.05 -10.23
C ARG A 228 -42.01 32.84 -9.60
N SER A 229 -42.45 33.06 -8.35
CA SER A 229 -43.52 32.37 -7.62
C SER A 229 -43.14 31.10 -6.84
N PHE A 230 -42.85 31.21 -5.53
CA PHE A 230 -43.81 31.07 -4.42
C PHE A 230 -43.10 31.16 -3.05
N VAL A 231 -43.85 31.55 -2.03
CA VAL A 231 -43.46 31.80 -0.63
C VAL A 231 -44.12 30.76 0.28
N VAL A 232 -43.58 30.63 1.51
CA VAL A 232 -44.15 30.07 2.76
C VAL A 232 -43.68 28.63 3.04
N THR A 233 -43.23 28.17 4.21
CA THR A 233 -42.72 28.68 5.52
C THR A 233 -42.43 27.40 6.31
N ALA A 234 -41.32 27.29 7.06
CA ALA A 234 -41.31 26.46 8.28
C ALA A 234 -40.18 26.88 9.23
N ARG A 235 -40.58 27.05 10.50
CA ARG A 235 -39.82 27.59 11.63
C ARG A 235 -39.10 26.48 12.41
N LYS A 236 -37.99 26.89 13.05
CA LYS A 236 -37.43 26.46 14.35
C LYS A 236 -37.23 24.96 14.60
N VAL A 237 -35.96 24.56 14.68
CA VAL A 237 -35.49 23.58 15.66
C VAL A 237 -34.25 24.13 16.37
N THR A 238 -34.31 24.13 17.69
CA THR A 238 -33.28 24.54 18.64
C THR A 238 -32.16 23.50 18.65
N PHE A 239 -30.90 23.92 18.55
CA PHE A 239 -29.73 23.06 18.74
C PHE A 239 -29.53 22.76 20.23
N HIS A 240 -29.42 21.48 20.59
CA HIS A 240 -28.66 21.06 21.76
C HIS A 240 -27.19 20.93 21.36
N LEU A 241 -26.38 21.91 21.77
CA LEU A 241 -24.92 21.83 21.78
C LEU A 241 -24.50 20.78 22.80
N ILE A 242 -23.78 19.75 22.37
CA ILE A 242 -22.91 18.98 23.27
C ILE A 242 -21.48 19.36 22.92
N PHE A 243 -20.80 19.94 23.91
CA PHE A 243 -19.43 20.44 23.83
C PHE A 243 -18.41 19.29 23.75
N PHE A 244 -17.28 19.63 23.13
CA PHE A 244 -16.00 18.94 23.13
C PHE A 244 -15.62 18.35 24.50
N SER A 245 -15.05 17.14 24.51
CA SER A 245 -14.16 16.75 25.59
C SER A 245 -12.77 17.36 25.36
N PRO A 246 -12.14 17.90 26.41
CA PRO A 246 -10.88 18.64 26.31
C PRO A 246 -9.68 17.71 26.12
N VAL A 247 -8.71 18.20 25.36
CA VAL A 247 -7.31 17.80 25.44
C VAL A 247 -6.79 18.25 26.80
N THR A 248 -6.34 17.31 27.63
CA THR A 248 -5.49 17.61 28.78
C THR A 248 -4.03 17.43 28.37
N TYR A 249 -3.37 18.56 28.19
CA TYR A 249 -1.93 18.71 28.27
C TYR A 249 -1.60 18.91 29.75
N ASP A 250 -0.60 18.19 30.27
CA ASP A 250 0.03 18.57 31.54
C ASP A 250 1.54 18.34 31.41
N GLU A 251 2.28 19.45 31.50
CA GLU A 251 3.73 19.53 31.64
C GLU A 251 4.06 19.51 33.13
N GLN A 252 4.93 18.60 33.59
CA GLN A 252 6.22 18.98 34.18
C GLN A 252 6.97 17.78 34.75
N ASP A 253 8.21 17.68 34.26
CA ASP A 253 9.48 17.39 34.93
C ASP A 253 9.70 16.14 35.78
N GLY A 254 10.89 15.58 35.59
CA GLY A 254 11.54 14.85 36.68
C GLY A 254 12.59 13.81 36.33
N SER A 255 13.42 14.03 35.30
CA SER A 255 14.69 13.30 35.07
C SER A 255 14.59 11.80 34.76
N LEU A 256 15.33 11.35 33.74
CA LEU A 256 16.02 10.06 33.79
C LEU A 256 17.18 10.09 32.78
N SER A 257 18.33 10.45 33.34
CA SER A 257 19.62 9.78 33.14
C SER A 257 20.06 9.47 31.71
N SER A 258 20.97 10.31 31.24
CA SER A 258 22.07 9.92 30.37
C SER A 258 22.79 8.67 30.91
N CYS A 259 22.62 7.53 30.27
CA CYS A 259 23.56 6.42 30.34
C CYS A 259 23.85 5.91 28.92
N LEU A 260 24.48 6.76 28.11
CA LEU A 260 25.48 6.29 27.16
C LEU A 260 26.76 6.03 27.96
N SER A 261 26.82 4.91 28.65
CA SER A 261 28.08 4.34 29.12
C SER A 261 28.54 3.31 28.09
N ASN A 262 29.54 3.73 27.31
CA ASN A 262 30.53 2.82 26.74
C ASN A 262 31.11 1.99 27.88
N GLU A 263 30.61 0.78 28.10
CA GLU A 263 31.34 -0.22 28.86
C GLU A 263 31.60 -1.43 27.98
N ARG A 264 32.88 -1.56 27.64
CA ARG A 264 33.50 -2.85 27.33
C ARG A 264 33.12 -3.83 28.43
N ILE A 265 32.45 -4.92 28.08
CA ILE A 265 32.47 -6.12 28.88
C ILE A 265 33.22 -7.18 28.08
N TYR A 266 34.55 -7.08 28.10
CA TYR A 266 35.38 -8.28 28.16
C TYR A 266 35.44 -8.66 29.64
N GLY A 267 34.78 -9.76 30.00
CA GLY A 267 34.89 -10.39 31.32
C GLY A 267 35.18 -11.89 31.12
N PRO A 268 36.19 -12.47 31.78
CA PRO A 268 36.71 -13.80 31.48
C PRO A 268 35.89 -14.90 32.17
N GLY A 269 35.78 -16.06 31.52
CA GLY A 269 35.26 -17.28 32.15
C GLY A 269 34.41 -18.11 31.20
N LEU A 270 35.06 -19.00 30.43
CA LEU A 270 34.41 -20.20 29.92
C LEU A 270 34.00 -21.08 31.11
N PRO A 271 32.75 -21.59 31.14
CA PRO A 271 32.48 -22.93 31.62
C PRO A 271 32.59 -23.91 30.44
N ASP A 272 33.34 -24.97 30.68
CA ASP A 272 33.56 -26.09 29.77
C ASP A 272 32.25 -26.77 29.34
N VAL A 273 32.25 -27.24 28.09
CA VAL A 273 31.28 -28.13 27.43
C VAL A 273 29.88 -27.56 27.21
N ILE A 274 29.76 -26.72 26.18
CA ILE A 274 28.50 -26.60 25.43
C ILE A 274 28.38 -27.89 24.59
N SER A 275 27.40 -28.73 24.93
CA SER A 275 26.94 -29.80 24.05
C SER A 275 26.46 -29.18 22.74
N PHE A 276 27.20 -29.40 21.66
CA PHE A 276 26.80 -28.92 20.34
C PHE A 276 25.58 -29.70 19.83
N PRO A 277 24.64 -29.04 19.13
CA PRO A 277 23.64 -29.73 18.32
C PRO A 277 24.30 -30.77 17.43
N GLN A 278 23.70 -31.95 17.29
CA GLN A 278 24.20 -32.93 16.32
C GLN A 278 24.04 -32.37 14.90
N VAL A 279 25.18 -32.16 14.22
CA VAL A 279 25.24 -31.85 12.79
C VAL A 279 24.55 -32.99 12.03
N PRO A 280 23.52 -32.71 11.20
CA PRO A 280 22.92 -33.77 10.38
C PRO A 280 23.98 -34.27 9.40
N SER A 281 24.39 -35.54 9.53
CA SER A 281 25.14 -36.19 8.46
C SER A 281 24.23 -36.27 7.23
N LEU A 282 24.76 -35.89 6.06
CA LEU A 282 24.01 -35.95 4.81
C LEU A 282 23.50 -37.37 4.59
N LYS A 283 22.18 -37.53 4.50
CA LYS A 283 21.60 -38.84 4.16
C LYS A 283 22.01 -39.21 2.73
N PRO A 284 22.15 -40.51 2.40
CA PRO A 284 22.45 -40.94 1.03
C PRO A 284 21.44 -40.34 0.03
N GLY A 285 21.92 -39.57 -0.95
CA GLY A 285 21.09 -38.90 -1.96
C GLY A 285 20.50 -37.54 -1.56
N GLU A 286 20.74 -37.07 -0.33
CA GLU A 286 20.32 -35.74 0.13
C GLU A 286 21.31 -34.65 -0.32
N SER A 287 20.81 -33.51 -0.79
CA SER A 287 21.64 -32.36 -1.15
C SER A 287 21.89 -31.45 0.06
N PHE A 288 22.95 -30.63 0.02
CA PHE A 288 23.28 -29.72 1.12
C PHE A 288 22.11 -28.78 1.46
N CYS A 289 21.47 -28.18 0.46
CA CYS A 289 20.28 -27.35 0.66
C CYS A 289 19.13 -28.12 1.32
N SER A 290 18.89 -29.38 0.90
CA SER A 290 17.84 -30.22 1.49
C SER A 290 18.12 -30.50 2.97
N ALA A 291 19.36 -30.80 3.33
CA ALA A 291 19.74 -31.04 4.71
C ALA A 291 19.56 -29.79 5.60
N LEU A 292 19.90 -28.60 5.10
CA LEU A 292 19.63 -27.35 5.81
C LEU A 292 18.13 -27.12 6.02
N PHE A 293 17.34 -27.37 4.97
CA PHE A 293 15.90 -27.15 5.00
C PHE A 293 15.20 -28.12 5.94
N ASN A 294 15.58 -29.41 5.92
CA ASN A 294 14.98 -30.50 6.69
C ASN A 294 15.58 -30.71 8.09
N ALA A 295 16.53 -29.88 8.51
CA ALA A 295 17.01 -29.92 9.89
C ALA A 295 15.85 -29.67 10.87
N PRO A 296 15.75 -30.39 12.01
CA PRO A 296 14.57 -30.35 12.89
C PRO A 296 14.10 -28.95 13.27
N LYS A 297 15.05 -28.05 13.57
CA LYS A 297 14.75 -26.63 13.89
C LYS A 297 14.24 -25.85 12.68
N SER A 298 14.82 -26.06 11.49
CA SER A 298 14.32 -25.52 10.23
C SER A 298 12.88 -25.99 9.94
N GLU A 299 12.57 -27.27 10.22
CA GLU A 299 11.21 -27.82 10.06
C GLU A 299 10.19 -27.12 10.95
N ARG A 300 10.55 -26.87 12.22
CA ARG A 300 9.72 -26.11 13.16
C ARG A 300 9.45 -24.70 12.64
N ILE A 301 10.49 -23.99 12.19
CA ILE A 301 10.36 -22.60 11.70
C ILE A 301 9.49 -22.53 10.45
N ARG A 302 9.72 -23.38 9.43
CA ARG A 302 8.91 -23.36 8.19
C ARG A 302 7.46 -23.75 8.43
N ASN A 303 7.18 -24.67 9.36
CA ASN A 303 5.80 -24.98 9.75
C ASN A 303 5.11 -23.79 10.42
N LEU A 304 5.80 -23.06 11.30
CA LEU A 304 5.28 -21.81 11.87
C LEU A 304 5.02 -20.74 10.79
N ALA A 305 5.85 -20.68 9.73
CA ALA A 305 5.62 -19.78 8.61
C ALA A 305 4.35 -20.15 7.85
N LYS A 306 4.19 -21.44 7.48
CA LYS A 306 2.98 -21.98 6.86
C LYS A 306 1.72 -21.71 7.71
N GLU A 307 1.83 -21.81 9.03
CA GLU A 307 0.74 -21.61 10.00
C GLU A 307 0.49 -20.13 10.34
N SER A 308 1.31 -19.20 9.84
CA SER A 308 1.13 -17.77 10.09
C SER A 308 -0.26 -17.28 9.66
N THR A 309 -0.75 -16.24 10.35
CA THR A 309 -2.05 -15.64 10.03
C THR A 309 -2.09 -15.13 8.59
N PHE A 310 -0.94 -14.69 8.06
CA PHE A 310 -0.81 -14.24 6.68
C PHE A 310 -1.22 -15.33 5.68
N PHE A 311 -0.52 -16.47 5.67
CA PHE A 311 -0.81 -17.56 4.73
C PHE A 311 -2.16 -18.22 5.00
N GLN A 312 -2.50 -18.48 6.27
CA GLN A 312 -3.78 -19.10 6.59
C GLN A 312 -4.99 -18.23 6.19
N SER A 313 -4.83 -16.90 6.23
CA SER A 313 -5.87 -15.99 5.73
C SER A 313 -5.89 -15.90 4.21
N MET A 314 -4.74 -16.03 3.54
CA MET A 314 -4.68 -16.14 2.07
C MET A 314 -5.38 -17.41 1.60
N VAL A 315 -5.12 -18.58 2.21
CA VAL A 315 -5.78 -19.86 1.88
C VAL A 315 -7.30 -19.76 2.00
N LYS A 316 -7.78 -19.09 3.06
CA LYS A 316 -9.22 -18.87 3.30
C LYS A 316 -9.85 -17.79 2.40
N GLY A 317 -9.04 -17.04 1.65
CA GLY A 317 -9.52 -15.89 0.87
C GLY A 317 -10.00 -14.73 1.74
N SER A 318 -9.60 -14.70 3.01
CA SER A 318 -10.07 -13.74 4.01
C SER A 318 -9.02 -12.72 4.43
N LEU A 319 -7.79 -12.81 3.91
CA LEU A 319 -6.76 -11.81 4.17
C LEU A 319 -7.27 -10.43 3.72
N ASN A 320 -7.05 -9.41 4.54
CA ASN A 320 -7.41 -8.05 4.15
C ASN A 320 -6.48 -7.60 3.00
N PRO A 321 -7.00 -7.15 1.86
CA PRO A 321 -6.17 -6.68 0.73
C PRO A 321 -5.24 -5.53 1.08
N LYS A 322 -5.56 -4.70 2.10
CA LYS A 322 -4.64 -3.68 2.64
C LYS A 322 -3.42 -4.30 3.33
N VAL A 323 -3.61 -5.42 4.04
CA VAL A 323 -2.51 -6.15 4.68
C VAL A 323 -1.61 -6.78 3.63
N TYR A 324 -2.20 -7.45 2.63
CA TYR A 324 -1.44 -7.99 1.50
C TYR A 324 -0.65 -6.88 0.80
N GLY A 325 -1.29 -5.77 0.48
CA GLY A 325 -0.62 -4.67 -0.20
C GLY A 325 0.48 -3.99 0.62
N GLY A 326 0.27 -3.80 1.93
CA GLY A 326 1.32 -3.31 2.83
C GLY A 326 2.53 -4.25 2.88
N TYR A 327 2.29 -5.57 2.91
CA TYR A 327 3.35 -6.58 2.80
C TYR A 327 4.10 -6.47 1.47
N MET A 328 3.40 -6.38 0.33
CA MET A 328 4.06 -6.29 -0.98
C MET A 328 4.93 -5.03 -1.09
N VAL A 329 4.50 -3.89 -0.54
CA VAL A 329 5.34 -2.67 -0.52
C VAL A 329 6.61 -2.87 0.33
N GLN A 330 6.54 -3.61 1.45
CA GLN A 330 7.72 -3.99 2.22
C GLN A 330 8.63 -4.98 1.45
N ASP A 331 8.04 -5.94 0.73
CA ASP A 331 8.77 -6.90 -0.10
C ASP A 331 9.57 -6.18 -1.20
N ALA A 332 9.01 -5.10 -1.77
CA ALA A 332 9.74 -4.23 -2.67
C ALA A 332 10.97 -3.61 -2.01
N ALA A 333 10.80 -3.03 -0.81
CA ALA A 333 11.90 -2.44 -0.04
C ALA A 333 13.02 -3.45 0.24
N TYR A 334 12.64 -4.68 0.61
CA TYR A 334 13.56 -5.80 0.76
C TYR A 334 14.31 -6.07 -0.56
N CYS A 335 13.59 -6.23 -1.67
CA CYS A 335 14.18 -6.52 -2.97
C CYS A 335 15.10 -5.40 -3.51
N PHE A 336 14.83 -4.13 -3.20
CA PHE A 336 15.76 -3.04 -3.50
C PHE A 336 17.06 -3.17 -2.71
N ASN A 337 16.97 -3.45 -1.41
CA ASN A 337 18.16 -3.58 -0.56
C ASN A 337 18.95 -4.87 -0.84
N ALA A 338 18.29 -5.92 -1.34
CA ALA A 338 18.96 -7.15 -1.78
C ALA A 338 19.92 -6.89 -2.96
N VAL A 339 19.60 -5.95 -3.86
CA VAL A 339 20.50 -5.52 -4.95
C VAL A 339 21.83 -5.03 -4.38
N ASP A 340 21.79 -4.10 -3.42
CA ASP A 340 23.00 -3.55 -2.80
C ASP A 340 23.82 -4.62 -2.07
N SER A 341 23.14 -5.54 -1.36
CA SER A 341 23.81 -6.65 -0.68
C SER A 341 24.51 -7.59 -1.67
N TYR A 342 23.87 -7.92 -2.80
CA TYR A 342 24.49 -8.74 -3.84
C TYR A 342 25.66 -8.03 -4.52
N GLU A 343 25.53 -6.75 -4.88
CA GLU A 343 26.60 -6.00 -5.53
C GLU A 343 27.83 -5.89 -4.64
N ARG A 344 27.63 -5.55 -3.37
CA ARG A 344 28.73 -5.48 -2.40
C ARG A 344 29.40 -6.83 -2.18
N ALA A 345 28.62 -7.89 -2.03
CA ALA A 345 29.18 -9.23 -1.88
C ALA A 345 29.94 -9.65 -3.15
N ALA A 346 29.46 -9.26 -4.34
CA ALA A 346 30.15 -9.55 -5.59
C ALA A 346 31.52 -8.87 -5.69
N GLU A 347 31.61 -7.61 -5.27
CA GLU A 347 32.87 -6.85 -5.21
C GLU A 347 33.86 -7.52 -4.27
N LYS A 348 33.44 -7.81 -3.03
CA LYS A 348 34.33 -8.46 -2.05
C LYS A 348 34.78 -9.85 -2.48
N MET A 349 33.87 -10.64 -3.06
CA MET A 349 34.24 -11.98 -3.57
C MET A 349 35.20 -11.90 -4.76
N GLN A 350 35.13 -10.82 -5.55
CA GLN A 350 36.13 -10.56 -6.60
C GLN A 350 37.51 -10.25 -6.00
N GLU A 351 37.56 -9.40 -4.95
CA GLU A 351 38.80 -9.01 -4.26
C GLU A 351 39.53 -10.19 -3.62
N VAL A 352 38.80 -11.13 -3.01
CA VAL A 352 39.37 -12.33 -2.38
C VAL A 352 39.60 -13.49 -3.35
N GLY A 353 39.52 -13.24 -4.66
CA GLY A 353 39.84 -14.23 -5.69
C GLY A 353 38.83 -15.37 -5.83
N LYS A 354 37.54 -15.10 -5.59
CA LYS A 354 36.41 -16.04 -5.73
C LYS A 354 35.44 -15.59 -6.84
N PRO A 355 35.88 -15.59 -8.11
CA PRO A 355 35.11 -15.04 -9.23
C PRO A 355 33.78 -15.76 -9.49
N GLU A 356 33.66 -17.03 -9.10
CA GLU A 356 32.43 -17.81 -9.22
C GLU A 356 31.30 -17.28 -8.33
N PHE A 357 31.62 -16.83 -7.11
CA PHE A 357 30.66 -16.15 -6.23
C PHE A 357 30.35 -14.75 -6.74
N SER A 358 31.38 -14.02 -7.20
CA SER A 358 31.19 -12.67 -7.75
C SER A 358 30.23 -12.67 -8.93
N LEU A 359 30.44 -13.57 -9.90
CA LEU A 359 29.57 -13.72 -11.06
C LEU A 359 28.15 -14.12 -10.66
N PHE A 360 28.01 -15.06 -9.72
CA PHE A 360 26.71 -15.47 -9.21
C PHE A 360 25.95 -14.29 -8.60
N TYR A 361 26.58 -13.53 -7.70
CA TYR A 361 25.95 -12.39 -7.02
C TYR A 361 25.60 -11.26 -7.99
N ARG A 362 26.45 -10.92 -8.97
CA ARG A 362 26.07 -9.97 -10.04
C ARG A 362 24.85 -10.44 -10.82
N THR A 363 24.78 -11.74 -11.14
CA THR A 363 23.63 -12.31 -11.85
C THR A 363 22.35 -12.22 -11.01
N GLN A 364 22.42 -12.46 -9.70
CA GLN A 364 21.25 -12.29 -8.82
C GLN A 364 20.85 -10.82 -8.70
N SER A 365 21.81 -9.90 -8.56
CA SER A 365 21.55 -8.45 -8.53
C SER A 365 20.74 -8.01 -9.77
N GLU A 366 21.17 -8.40 -10.98
CA GLU A 366 20.46 -8.04 -12.22
C GLU A 366 19.03 -8.59 -12.28
N LYS A 367 18.79 -9.81 -11.76
CA LYS A 367 17.43 -10.37 -11.65
C LYS A 367 16.55 -9.53 -10.73
N PHE A 368 17.09 -9.10 -9.59
CA PHE A 368 16.37 -8.24 -8.65
C PHE A 368 16.13 -6.85 -9.22
N LYS A 369 17.08 -6.26 -9.96
CA LYS A 369 16.85 -4.98 -10.68
C LYS A 369 15.71 -5.08 -11.68
N GLY A 370 15.61 -6.19 -12.41
CA GLY A 370 14.49 -6.47 -13.31
C GLY A 370 13.15 -6.51 -12.56
N TYR A 371 13.07 -7.34 -11.52
CA TYR A 371 11.89 -7.45 -10.66
C TYR A 371 11.47 -6.10 -10.06
N ASN A 372 12.44 -5.35 -9.54
CA ASN A 372 12.25 -4.05 -8.93
C ASN A 372 11.64 -3.03 -9.91
N LYS A 373 12.07 -3.04 -11.18
CA LYS A 373 11.52 -2.15 -12.21
C LYS A 373 10.03 -2.42 -12.45
N ASP A 374 9.68 -3.69 -12.64
CA ASP A 374 8.28 -4.10 -12.87
C ASP A 374 7.42 -3.79 -11.64
N PHE A 375 7.98 -3.98 -10.45
CA PHE A 375 7.31 -3.68 -9.19
C PHE A 375 7.02 -2.19 -9.01
N LEU A 376 8.02 -1.31 -9.25
CA LEU A 376 7.86 0.15 -9.21
C LEU A 376 6.72 0.61 -10.13
N GLU A 377 6.63 0.04 -11.33
CA GLU A 377 5.57 0.38 -12.28
C GLU A 377 4.20 -0.06 -11.79
N LYS A 378 4.07 -1.34 -11.36
CA LYS A 378 2.80 -1.91 -10.90
C LYS A 378 2.25 -1.17 -9.67
N TRP A 379 3.13 -0.81 -8.74
CA TRP A 379 2.77 -0.16 -7.47
C TRP A 379 2.89 1.36 -7.50
N ARG A 380 3.30 1.95 -8.63
CA ARG A 380 3.51 3.39 -8.82
C ARG A 380 4.47 4.00 -7.80
N LEU A 381 5.40 3.21 -7.27
CA LEU A 381 6.45 3.71 -6.38
C LEU A 381 7.53 4.40 -7.23
N ARG A 382 8.20 5.42 -6.70
CA ARG A 382 9.27 6.10 -7.46
C ARG A 382 10.59 5.35 -7.43
N ASN A 383 10.97 4.83 -6.27
CA ASN A 383 12.25 4.20 -6.00
C ASN A 383 12.22 3.47 -4.64
N SER A 384 13.37 2.93 -4.22
CA SER A 384 13.56 2.28 -2.91
C SER A 384 13.22 3.17 -1.72
N ASP A 385 13.58 4.45 -1.79
CA ASP A 385 13.39 5.43 -0.70
C ASP A 385 11.92 5.83 -0.53
N SER A 386 11.06 5.34 -1.42
CA SER A 386 9.62 5.56 -1.36
C SER A 386 8.96 4.78 -0.22
N VAL A 387 9.63 3.79 0.37
CA VAL A 387 9.07 2.88 1.37
C VAL A 387 9.71 3.08 2.75
N ALA A 388 8.88 3.31 3.76
CA ALA A 388 9.27 3.26 5.16
C ALA A 388 9.33 1.79 5.62
N MET A 389 10.54 1.24 5.78
CA MET A 389 10.71 -0.14 6.23
C MET A 389 10.25 -0.35 7.68
N GLU A 390 9.51 -1.42 7.91
CA GLU A 390 9.12 -1.88 9.24
C GLU A 390 10.27 -2.61 9.97
N PRO A 391 10.19 -2.78 11.30
CA PRO A 391 11.24 -3.44 12.07
C PRO A 391 11.62 -4.84 11.57
N ALA A 392 10.65 -5.67 11.15
CA ALA A 392 10.94 -7.01 10.62
C ALA A 392 11.69 -6.96 9.28
N ALA A 393 11.25 -6.09 8.36
CA ALA A 393 11.91 -5.84 7.08
C ALA A 393 13.34 -5.32 7.29
N ALA A 394 13.50 -4.31 8.14
CA ALA A 394 14.78 -3.68 8.44
C ALA A 394 15.75 -4.65 9.11
N THR A 395 15.26 -5.53 9.99
CA THR A 395 16.09 -6.57 10.62
C THR A 395 16.61 -7.55 9.57
N TYR A 396 15.74 -8.01 8.66
CA TYR A 396 16.15 -8.94 7.60
C TYR A 396 17.17 -8.29 6.65
N VAL A 397 16.88 -7.08 6.17
CA VAL A 397 17.80 -6.32 5.31
C VAL A 397 19.14 -6.06 6.03
N GLY A 398 19.10 -5.71 7.32
CA GLY A 398 20.29 -5.48 8.13
C GLY A 398 21.15 -6.74 8.27
N TYR A 399 20.50 -7.89 8.48
CA TYR A 399 21.14 -9.20 8.56
C TYR A 399 21.89 -9.57 7.26
N GLU A 400 21.22 -9.47 6.11
CA GLU A 400 21.85 -9.74 4.80
C GLU A 400 22.96 -8.74 4.49
N ARG A 401 22.75 -7.47 4.82
CA ARG A 401 23.76 -6.43 4.66
C ARG A 401 25.01 -6.74 5.49
N ALA A 402 24.85 -7.16 6.74
CA ALA A 402 25.96 -7.53 7.60
C ALA A 402 26.77 -8.70 7.02
N LEU A 403 26.11 -9.72 6.45
CA LEU A 403 26.79 -10.83 5.77
C LEU A 403 27.48 -10.38 4.48
N SER A 404 26.83 -9.56 3.65
CA SER A 404 27.45 -9.01 2.43
C SER A 404 28.75 -8.23 2.72
N GLN A 405 28.85 -7.64 3.92
CA GLN A 405 30.00 -6.86 4.36
C GLN A 405 31.05 -7.75 5.03
N ASN A 406 30.65 -8.52 6.03
CA ASN A 406 31.60 -9.14 6.94
C ASN A 406 31.94 -10.58 6.53
N ASP A 407 31.03 -11.26 5.84
CA ASP A 407 31.21 -12.65 5.45
C ASP A 407 30.49 -13.01 4.14
N PRO A 408 30.88 -12.40 3.01
CA PRO A 408 30.13 -12.42 1.76
C PRO A 408 30.01 -13.83 1.15
N LYS A 409 30.85 -14.79 1.56
CA LYS A 409 30.71 -16.20 1.15
C LYS A 409 29.33 -16.77 1.54
N TYR A 410 28.80 -16.39 2.70
CA TYR A 410 27.57 -16.96 3.25
C TYR A 410 26.31 -16.15 2.92
N LEU A 411 26.41 -15.04 2.17
CA LEU A 411 25.21 -14.32 1.71
C LEU A 411 24.29 -15.26 0.92
N CYS A 412 24.82 -16.13 0.06
CA CYS A 412 24.02 -17.13 -0.65
C CYS A 412 23.24 -18.08 0.29
N ILE A 413 23.75 -18.38 1.48
CA ILE A 413 23.05 -19.19 2.49
C ILE A 413 21.94 -18.39 3.15
N ALA A 414 22.16 -17.10 3.46
CA ALA A 414 21.15 -16.21 4.02
C ALA A 414 19.99 -15.89 3.07
N MET A 415 20.24 -15.90 1.76
CA MET A 415 19.22 -15.71 0.72
C MET A 415 18.48 -17.01 0.38
N LEU A 416 18.99 -18.18 0.80
CA LEU A 416 18.42 -19.47 0.43
C LEU A 416 16.99 -19.70 0.99
N PRO A 417 16.65 -19.26 2.23
CA PRO A 417 15.30 -19.37 2.77
C PRO A 417 14.21 -18.83 1.85
N CYS A 418 14.38 -17.66 1.22
CA CYS A 418 13.35 -17.08 0.34
C CYS A 418 13.07 -17.97 -0.88
N LYS A 419 14.11 -18.59 -1.46
CA LYS A 419 13.98 -19.47 -2.63
C LYS A 419 13.41 -20.84 -2.32
N MET A 420 13.56 -21.33 -1.10
CA MET A 420 13.05 -22.64 -0.70
C MET A 420 11.69 -22.57 -0.02
N LEU A 421 11.48 -21.57 0.84
CA LEU A 421 10.30 -21.48 1.69
C LEU A 421 9.04 -21.13 0.89
N TRP A 422 9.11 -20.16 -0.02
CA TRP A 422 7.93 -19.72 -0.76
C TRP A 422 7.35 -20.84 -1.64
N PRO A 423 8.15 -21.54 -2.48
CA PRO A 423 7.62 -22.65 -3.26
C PRO A 423 7.14 -23.81 -2.38
N TRP A 424 7.81 -24.08 -1.27
CA TRP A 424 7.37 -25.10 -0.33
C TRP A 424 6.01 -24.75 0.27
N ILE A 425 5.80 -23.54 0.79
CA ILE A 425 4.50 -23.12 1.33
C ILE A 425 3.40 -23.22 0.26
N ALA A 426 3.70 -22.78 -0.96
CA ALA A 426 2.77 -22.85 -2.07
C ALA A 426 2.34 -24.29 -2.38
N ASP A 427 3.31 -25.20 -2.53
CA ASP A 427 3.06 -26.62 -2.78
C ASP A 427 2.24 -27.28 -1.67
N GLN A 428 2.54 -26.96 -0.41
CA GLN A 428 1.85 -27.53 0.76
C GLN A 428 0.40 -27.08 0.90
N LEU A 429 0.04 -25.90 0.37
CA LEU A 429 -1.25 -25.28 0.63
C LEU A 429 -2.17 -25.22 -0.60
N ILE A 430 -1.63 -25.17 -1.82
CA ILE A 430 -2.40 -24.86 -3.04
C ILE A 430 -3.62 -25.77 -3.26
N ASP A 431 -3.51 -27.06 -2.95
CA ASP A 431 -4.61 -28.02 -3.16
C ASP A 431 -5.81 -27.76 -2.23
N SER A 432 -5.62 -26.96 -1.16
CA SER A 432 -6.67 -26.51 -0.26
C SER A 432 -7.26 -25.13 -0.62
N VAL A 433 -6.74 -24.47 -1.66
CA VAL A 433 -7.15 -23.12 -2.06
C VAL A 433 -8.15 -23.17 -3.21
N ASP A 434 -9.31 -22.54 -3.03
CA ASP A 434 -10.32 -22.40 -4.09
C ASP A 434 -9.75 -21.57 -5.26
N LYS A 435 -10.01 -21.98 -6.51
CA LYS A 435 -9.51 -21.24 -7.71
C LYS A 435 -10.09 -19.84 -7.87
N ASN A 436 -11.24 -19.56 -7.27
CA ASN A 436 -11.86 -18.23 -7.24
C ASN A 436 -11.34 -17.39 -6.07
N ASN A 437 -10.47 -17.94 -5.21
CA ASN A 437 -9.80 -17.17 -4.17
C ASN A 437 -8.93 -16.09 -4.83
N PRO A 438 -9.04 -14.80 -4.43
CA PRO A 438 -8.26 -13.72 -5.04
C PRO A 438 -6.75 -13.86 -4.80
N TYR A 439 -6.32 -14.74 -3.89
CA TYR A 439 -4.92 -15.06 -3.63
C TYR A 439 -4.44 -16.33 -4.34
N TYR A 440 -5.30 -17.05 -5.06
CA TYR A 440 -4.94 -18.32 -5.73
C TYR A 440 -3.73 -18.16 -6.65
N PHE A 441 -3.66 -17.03 -7.39
CA PHE A 441 -2.55 -16.75 -8.31
C PHE A 441 -1.19 -16.82 -7.62
N TRP A 442 -1.07 -16.37 -6.37
CA TRP A 442 0.19 -16.41 -5.64
C TRP A 442 0.64 -17.85 -5.39
N PHE A 443 -0.29 -18.74 -5.03
CA PHE A 443 0.01 -20.15 -4.82
C PHE A 443 0.35 -20.85 -6.14
N ASP A 444 -0.38 -20.56 -7.21
CA ASP A 444 -0.14 -21.14 -8.53
C ASP A 444 1.22 -20.72 -9.11
N GLU A 445 1.55 -19.42 -9.03
CA GLU A 445 2.81 -18.87 -9.52
C GLU A 445 4.03 -19.35 -8.70
N ASN A 446 3.86 -19.57 -7.40
CA ASN A 446 4.94 -20.06 -6.54
C ASN A 446 5.05 -21.59 -6.50
N LYS A 447 4.06 -22.34 -7.01
CA LYS A 447 4.11 -23.81 -6.98
C LYS A 447 5.33 -24.30 -7.77
N PRO A 448 6.24 -25.08 -7.15
CA PRO A 448 7.41 -25.59 -7.84
C PRO A 448 6.99 -26.64 -8.87
N ARG A 449 7.67 -26.66 -10.01
CA ARG A 449 7.57 -27.81 -10.93
C ARG A 449 8.27 -29.02 -10.28
N PRO A 450 7.76 -30.25 -10.47
CA PRO A 450 8.41 -31.44 -9.94
C PRO A 450 9.90 -31.50 -10.31
N GLY A 451 10.78 -31.68 -9.32
CA GLY A 451 12.23 -31.74 -9.49
C GLY A 451 12.91 -30.40 -9.81
N HIS A 452 12.19 -29.27 -9.78
CA HIS A 452 12.79 -27.95 -9.97
C HIS A 452 13.66 -27.57 -8.77
N LYS A 453 14.87 -27.08 -9.06
CA LYS A 453 15.73 -26.36 -8.12
C LYS A 453 15.99 -24.95 -8.67
N SER A 454 16.08 -23.96 -7.79
CA SER A 454 16.51 -22.62 -8.18
C SER A 454 18.00 -22.57 -8.55
N ASP A 455 18.42 -21.52 -9.26
CA ASP A 455 19.85 -21.27 -9.54
C ASP A 455 20.67 -21.13 -8.24
N LEU A 456 20.04 -20.59 -7.19
CA LEU A 456 20.67 -20.41 -5.88
C LEU A 456 20.90 -21.76 -5.20
N GLU A 457 19.91 -22.63 -5.18
CA GLU A 457 20.06 -24.00 -4.64
C GLU A 457 21.15 -24.76 -5.37
N ARG A 458 21.16 -24.74 -6.72
CA ARG A 458 22.23 -25.38 -7.51
C ARG A 458 23.61 -24.81 -7.19
N PHE A 459 23.71 -23.50 -7.02
CA PHE A 459 24.97 -22.85 -6.68
C PHE A 459 25.46 -23.28 -5.31
N VAL A 460 24.59 -23.23 -4.29
CA VAL A 460 24.91 -23.63 -2.91
C VAL A 460 25.27 -25.12 -2.83
N ASP A 461 24.45 -26.00 -3.41
CA ASP A 461 24.73 -27.44 -3.46
C ASP A 461 26.08 -27.75 -4.13
N ARG A 462 26.52 -26.93 -5.09
CA ARG A 462 27.83 -27.09 -5.75
C ARG A 462 29.00 -26.62 -4.90
N VAL A 463 28.88 -25.46 -4.26
CA VAL A 463 30.03 -24.82 -3.58
C VAL A 463 30.16 -25.19 -2.10
N PHE A 464 29.12 -25.80 -1.50
CA PHE A 464 29.12 -26.29 -0.12
C PHE A 464 28.98 -27.82 0.00
N VAL A 465 29.17 -28.58 -1.08
CA VAL A 465 28.99 -30.05 -1.10
C VAL A 465 29.90 -30.82 -0.12
N GLN A 466 31.10 -30.29 0.15
CA GLN A 466 32.14 -30.91 0.96
C GLN A 466 32.77 -29.86 1.87
N VAL A 467 31.99 -29.39 2.84
CA VAL A 467 32.49 -28.48 3.88
C VAL A 467 32.68 -29.22 5.19
N GLU A 468 33.64 -28.73 5.98
CA GLU A 468 33.92 -29.28 7.30
C GLU A 468 32.71 -29.11 8.24
N PRO A 469 32.55 -29.97 9.27
CA PRO A 469 31.40 -29.92 10.17
C PRO A 469 31.15 -28.54 10.82
N GLU A 470 32.20 -27.80 11.14
CA GLU A 470 32.09 -26.44 11.69
C GLU A 470 31.47 -25.45 10.69
N GLU A 471 31.87 -25.55 9.42
CA GLU A 471 31.32 -24.70 8.36
C GLU A 471 29.88 -25.10 8.02
N GLN A 472 29.56 -26.40 8.06
CA GLN A 472 28.19 -26.88 7.93
C GLN A 472 27.29 -26.31 9.05
N GLN A 473 27.76 -26.33 10.30
CA GLN A 473 27.02 -25.78 11.44
C GLN A 473 26.82 -24.27 11.31
N LYS A 474 27.83 -23.54 10.82
CA LYS A 474 27.72 -22.11 10.52
C LYS A 474 26.66 -21.84 9.44
N CYS A 475 26.67 -22.60 8.35
CA CYS A 475 25.65 -22.50 7.30
C CYS A 475 24.25 -22.77 7.84
N LEU A 476 24.12 -23.79 8.71
CA LEU A 476 22.84 -24.12 9.33
C LEU A 476 22.30 -22.98 10.20
N SER A 477 23.15 -22.36 11.02
CA SER A 477 22.73 -21.22 11.84
C SER A 477 22.31 -20.02 10.98
N ILE A 478 23.09 -19.70 9.93
CA ILE A 478 22.77 -18.61 9.00
C ILE A 478 21.44 -18.89 8.29
N PHE A 479 21.26 -20.09 7.77
CA PHE A 479 20.04 -20.49 7.09
C PHE A 479 18.81 -20.39 8.00
N GLN A 480 18.91 -20.88 9.24
CA GLN A 480 17.80 -20.84 10.18
C GLN A 480 17.46 -19.42 10.66
N GLU A 481 18.46 -18.55 10.82
CA GLU A 481 18.23 -17.14 11.11
C GLU A 481 17.50 -16.45 9.95
N GLY A 482 17.88 -16.74 8.70
CA GLY A 482 17.14 -16.29 7.52
C GLY A 482 15.68 -16.81 7.48
N LEU A 483 15.44 -18.08 7.85
CA LEU A 483 14.07 -18.62 7.98
C LEU A 483 13.24 -17.89 9.06
N VAL A 484 13.86 -17.50 10.18
CA VAL A 484 13.18 -16.71 11.22
C VAL A 484 12.85 -15.31 10.73
N ASN A 485 13.73 -14.69 9.94
CA ASN A 485 13.47 -13.40 9.33
C ASN A 485 12.29 -13.46 8.35
N GLU A 486 12.22 -14.46 7.47
CA GLU A 486 11.06 -14.74 6.62
C GLU A 486 9.77 -14.91 7.44
N LEU A 487 9.81 -15.76 8.47
CA LEU A 487 8.68 -15.96 9.39
C LEU A 487 8.20 -14.64 9.99
N ASN A 488 9.12 -13.82 10.50
CA ASN A 488 8.81 -12.52 11.09
C ASN A 488 8.28 -11.52 10.07
N PHE A 489 8.70 -11.61 8.82
CA PHE A 489 8.19 -10.78 7.73
C PHE A 489 6.68 -11.01 7.51
N PHE A 490 6.26 -12.28 7.43
CA PHE A 490 4.83 -12.64 7.35
C PHE A 490 4.05 -12.25 8.61
N ARG A 491 4.64 -12.48 9.79
CA ARG A 491 4.02 -12.17 11.08
C ARG A 491 3.79 -10.68 11.27
N SER A 492 4.77 -9.85 10.89
CA SER A 492 4.69 -8.38 10.96
C SER A 492 3.49 -7.85 10.18
N ALA A 493 3.26 -8.37 8.96
CA ALA A 493 2.13 -7.95 8.13
C ALA A 493 0.77 -8.15 8.81
N CYS A 494 0.64 -9.17 9.66
CA CYS A 494 -0.58 -9.47 10.41
C CYS A 494 -0.52 -9.06 11.89
N ASN A 495 0.44 -8.21 12.28
CA ASN A 495 0.65 -7.79 13.68
C ASN A 495 0.78 -8.96 14.67
N GLN A 496 1.33 -10.09 14.22
CA GLN A 496 1.65 -11.23 15.10
C GLN A 496 2.98 -10.96 15.83
N THR A 497 3.09 -11.42 17.08
CA THR A 497 4.32 -11.28 17.88
C THR A 497 5.54 -11.82 17.16
N LEU A 498 6.60 -11.04 17.00
CA LEU A 498 7.84 -11.51 16.36
C LEU A 498 8.54 -12.59 17.22
N ILE A 499 9.25 -13.50 16.57
CA ILE A 499 9.98 -14.59 17.22
C ILE A 499 11.47 -14.38 16.97
N TYR A 500 12.29 -14.49 18.01
CA TYR A 500 13.73 -14.36 17.87
C TYR A 500 14.37 -15.72 17.64
N TYR A 501 15.45 -15.77 16.88
CA TYR A 501 16.18 -17.02 16.61
C TYR A 501 16.65 -17.70 17.91
N SER A 502 17.01 -16.91 18.92
CA SER A 502 17.37 -17.37 20.26
C SER A 502 16.23 -18.04 21.04
N SER A 503 14.98 -17.79 20.66
CA SER A 503 13.80 -18.42 21.29
C SER A 503 13.61 -19.88 20.90
N PHE A 504 14.29 -20.32 19.84
CA PHE A 504 14.36 -21.73 19.45
C PHE A 504 15.58 -22.37 20.11
N GLN A 505 15.54 -22.51 21.44
CA GLN A 505 16.45 -23.40 22.16
C GLN A 505 16.12 -24.86 21.84
N GLU A 506 17.15 -25.71 21.88
CA GLU A 506 17.05 -27.14 21.57
C GLU A 506 16.38 -27.95 22.67
#